data_AF-A0A8T4PJP1-F1
#
_entry.id   AF-A0A8T4PJP1-F1
#
_cell.length_a   1.000
_cell.length_b   1.000
_cell.length_c   1.000
_cell.angle_alpha   90.00
_cell.angle_beta   90.00
_cell.angle_gamma   90.00
#
_symmetry.space_group_name_H-M   'P 1'
#
loop_
_entity.id
_entity.type
_entity.pdbx_description
1 polymer ?
#
loop_
_entity_poly.entity_id
_entity_poly.type
_entity_poly.pdbx_seq_one_letter_code
_entity_poly.pdbx_strand_id
1 'polypeptide(L)' 'MILDRILQTKMARYKHPSRKQRLAKKHKQTRWAPFWTVLKIYGKTRRIHPGRHTRVKRSWRRTKTKA' A
#
# COMPACT_ATOMS: atom_id res chain seq x y z
N MET A 1 7.23 37.71 19.72
CA MET A 1 7.18 36.78 18.56
C MET A 1 7.82 35.43 18.90
N ILE A 2 7.35 34.77 19.97
CA ILE A 2 7.82 33.43 20.41
C ILE A 2 6.62 32.45 20.53
N LEU A 3 5.39 32.92 20.31
CA LEU A 3 4.15 32.14 20.51
C LEU A 3 3.63 31.40 19.26
N ASP A 4 4.11 31.71 18.06
CA ASP A 4 3.57 31.07 16.83
C ASP A 4 4.16 29.68 16.52
N ARG A 5 5.08 29.16 17.35
CA ARG A 5 5.85 27.94 17.04
C ARG A 5 5.50 26.72 17.90
N ILE A 6 4.54 26.80 18.84
CA ILE A 6 4.32 25.67 19.79
C ILE A 6 3.13 24.76 19.45
N LEU A 7 2.12 25.15 18.66
CA LEU A 7 0.96 24.25 18.46
C LEU A 7 0.41 24.25 17.02
N GLN A 8 1.20 23.72 16.07
CA GLN A 8 0.60 23.11 14.89
C GLN A 8 0.60 21.58 15.04
N THR A 9 -0.25 21.09 15.95
CA THR A 9 -0.66 19.68 16.00
C THR A 9 -1.46 19.36 14.73
N LYS A 10 -0.77 19.11 13.61
CA LYS A 10 -1.40 18.57 12.39
C LYS A 10 -2.00 17.21 12.72
N MET A 11 -3.27 17.18 13.09
CA MET A 11 -4.00 15.96 13.36
C MET A 11 -3.94 15.06 12.12
N ALA A 12 -3.33 13.88 12.27
CA ALA A 12 -3.34 12.81 11.26
C ALA A 12 -4.77 12.36 10.88
N ARG A 13 -5.77 12.79 11.64
CA ARG A 13 -7.21 12.56 11.46
C ARG A 13 -7.73 13.18 10.15
N TYR A 14 -7.35 14.41 9.82
CA TYR A 14 -7.86 15.11 8.64
C TYR A 14 -6.86 15.02 7.48
N LYS A 15 -7.25 14.33 6.42
CA LYS A 15 -6.42 14.12 5.22
C LYS A 15 -7.13 14.67 4.01
N HIS A 16 -6.40 15.43 3.19
CA HIS A 16 -6.89 15.88 1.89
C HIS A 16 -7.39 14.68 1.06
N PRO A 17 -8.51 14.80 0.32
CA PRO A 17 -9.09 13.70 -0.45
C PRO A 17 -8.08 12.99 -1.38
N SER A 18 -7.22 13.77 -2.05
CA SER A 18 -6.17 13.20 -2.92
C SER A 18 -5.19 12.30 -2.15
N ARG A 19 -4.83 12.68 -0.93
CA ARG A 19 -3.99 11.87 -0.04
C ARG A 19 -4.71 10.60 0.40
N LYS A 20 -6.01 10.68 0.70
CA LYS A 20 -6.85 9.52 1.06
C LYS A 20 -6.90 8.50 -0.08
N GLN A 21 -7.08 8.96 -1.32
CA GLN A 21 -7.09 8.09 -2.51
C GLN A 21 -5.74 7.40 -2.72
N ARG A 22 -4.62 8.14 -2.61
CA ARG A 22 -3.27 7.55 -2.71
C ARG A 22 -3.05 6.48 -1.64
N LEU A 23 -3.42 6.76 -0.40
CA LEU A 23 -3.32 5.79 0.70
C LEU A 23 -4.20 4.56 0.48
N ALA A 24 -5.43 4.72 -0.04
CA ALA A 24 -6.32 3.61 -0.38
C ALA A 24 -5.71 2.72 -1.47
N LYS A 25 -5.10 3.31 -2.51
CA LYS A 25 -4.35 2.56 -3.53
C LYS A 25 -3.19 1.77 -2.92
N LYS A 26 -2.40 2.39 -2.03
CA LYS A 26 -1.28 1.74 -1.32
C LYS A 26 -1.74 0.66 -0.34
N HIS A 27 -2.96 0.76 0.19
CA HIS A 27 -3.57 -0.27 1.02
C HIS A 27 -3.93 -1.50 0.19
N LYS A 28 -4.51 -1.33 -1.00
CA LYS A 28 -4.83 -2.47 -1.90
C LYS A 28 -3.57 -3.26 -2.33
N GLN A 29 -2.42 -2.59 -2.43
CA GLN A 29 -1.12 -3.18 -2.80
C GLN A 29 -0.45 -4.03 -1.70
N THR A 30 -1.07 -4.21 -0.53
CA THR A 30 -0.54 -5.12 0.52
C THR A 30 -0.91 -6.57 0.26
N ARG A 31 -1.97 -6.82 -0.51
CA ARG A 31 -2.50 -8.15 -0.84
C ARG A 31 -1.63 -8.82 -1.90
N TRP A 32 -1.62 -10.15 -1.89
CA TRP A 32 -0.99 -10.93 -2.96
C TRP A 32 -1.86 -10.91 -4.22
N ALA A 33 -1.24 -11.22 -5.36
CA ALA A 33 -1.99 -11.55 -6.55
C ALA A 33 -2.99 -12.70 -6.26
N PRO A 34 -4.19 -12.68 -6.85
CA PRO A 34 -5.16 -13.75 -6.65
C PRO A 34 -4.65 -15.10 -7.16
N PHE A 35 -5.03 -16.21 -6.52
CA PHE A 35 -4.59 -17.54 -6.93
C PHE A 35 -4.94 -17.87 -8.40
N TRP A 36 -6.12 -17.47 -8.86
CA TRP A 36 -6.55 -17.71 -10.24
C TRP A 36 -5.64 -17.06 -11.30
N THR A 37 -4.86 -16.04 -10.94
CA THR A 37 -3.90 -15.42 -11.88
C THR A 37 -2.71 -16.33 -12.18
N VAL A 38 -2.37 -17.25 -11.25
CA VAL A 38 -1.33 -18.27 -11.46
C VAL A 38 -1.69 -19.13 -12.68
N LEU A 39 -2.95 -19.57 -12.74
CA LEU A 39 -3.44 -20.42 -13.83
C LEU A 39 -3.37 -19.72 -15.19
N LYS A 40 -3.65 -18.41 -15.22
CA LYS A 40 -3.61 -17.62 -16.46
C LYS A 40 -2.20 -17.37 -16.97
N ILE A 41 -1.24 -17.10 -16.08
CA ILE A 41 0.14 -16.74 -16.45
C ILE A 41 0.99 -18.00 -16.68
N TYR A 42 0.84 -19.01 -15.84
CA TYR A 42 1.74 -20.16 -15.77
C TYR A 42 1.11 -21.47 -16.28
N GLY A 43 -0.18 -21.49 -16.56
CA GLY A 43 -0.91 -22.71 -16.93
C GLY A 43 -1.41 -23.52 -15.74
N LYS A 44 -2.14 -24.60 -16.02
CA LYS A 44 -2.91 -25.36 -15.02
C LYS A 44 -2.07 -26.18 -14.04
N THR A 45 -0.93 -26.71 -14.48
CA THR A 45 -0.19 -27.76 -13.74
C THR A 45 0.92 -27.23 -12.84
N ARG A 46 1.24 -25.93 -12.91
CA ARG A 46 2.37 -25.35 -12.17
C ARG A 46 1.95 -24.96 -10.74
N ARG A 47 2.63 -25.54 -9.74
CA ARG A 47 2.46 -25.24 -8.31
C ARG A 47 3.22 -23.97 -7.91
N ILE A 48 2.92 -22.85 -8.55
CA ILE A 48 3.59 -21.57 -8.30
C ILE A 48 2.75 -20.70 -7.35
N HIS A 49 3.40 -20.20 -6.30
CA HIS A 49 2.77 -19.28 -5.37
C HIS A 49 2.56 -17.88 -6.01
N PRO A 50 1.39 -17.21 -5.86
CA PRO A 50 1.12 -15.92 -6.51
C PRO A 50 2.06 -14.78 -6.09
N GLY A 51 2.78 -14.95 -4.99
CA GLY A 51 3.87 -14.05 -4.61
C GLY A 51 4.98 -13.96 -5.67
N ARG A 52 5.15 -14.98 -6.53
CA ARG A 52 6.18 -15.01 -7.58
C ARG A 52 5.99 -13.91 -8.63
N HIS A 53 4.75 -13.62 -9.03
CA HIS A 53 4.40 -12.58 -9.99
C HIS A 53 3.73 -11.35 -9.37
N THR A 54 3.62 -11.31 -8.04
CA THR A 54 3.18 -10.10 -7.32
C THR A 54 4.30 -9.05 -7.39
N ARG A 55 4.20 -8.12 -8.34
CA ARG A 55 5.24 -7.07 -8.55
C ARG A 55 5.41 -6.12 -7.37
N VAL A 56 4.32 -5.77 -6.69
CA VAL A 56 4.33 -4.84 -5.57
C VAL A 56 3.63 -5.47 -4.38
N LYS A 57 4.40 -5.74 -3.32
CA LYS A 57 3.91 -6.13 -2.01
C LYS A 57 4.59 -5.25 -0.97
N ARG A 58 3.80 -4.67 -0.06
CA ARG A 58 4.32 -3.70 0.92
C ARG A 58 4.01 -4.13 2.35
N SER A 59 4.96 -3.89 3.25
CA SER A 59 4.77 -3.95 4.71
C SER A 59 4.98 -2.56 5.33
N TRP A 60 4.11 -2.17 6.26
CA TRP A 60 4.19 -0.88 6.96
C TRP A 60 5.38 -0.79 7.93
N ARG A 61 5.87 -1.94 8.42
CA ARG A 61 7.05 -2.02 9.29
C ARG A 61 8.33 -1.80 8.48
N ARG A 62 8.43 -2.42 7.31
CA ARG A 62 9.65 -2.38 6.48
C ARG A 62 9.79 -1.14 5.61
N THR A 63 8.69 -0.63 5.04
CA THR A 63 8.77 0.50 4.10
C THR A 63 7.67 1.53 4.37
N LYS A 64 8.09 2.76 4.67
CA LYS A 64 7.19 3.90 4.89
C LYS A 64 6.68 4.45 3.57
N THR A 65 5.41 4.85 3.54
CA THR A 65 4.75 5.40 2.35
C THR A 65 4.96 6.91 2.26
N LYS A 66 5.48 7.38 1.13
CA LYS A 66 5.42 8.79 0.72
C LYS A 66 4.07 9.01 0.02
N ALA A 67 3.12 9.68 0.68
CA ALA A 67 1.75 9.89 0.18
C ALA A 67 1.17 11.21 0.65
#